data_AF-A0A2V9S0R1-F1
#
_entry.id   AF-A0A2V9S0R1-F1
#
_cell.length_a   1.000
_cell.length_b   1.000
_cell.length_c   1.000
_cell.angle_alpha   90.00
_cell.angle_beta   90.00
_cell.angle_gamma   90.00
#
_symmetry.space_group_name_H-M   'P 1'
#
loop_
_entity.id
_entity.type
_entity.pdbx_description
1 polymer ?
#
loop_
_entity_poly.entity_id
_entity_poly.type
_entity_poly.pdbx_seq_one_letter_code
_entity_poly.pdbx_strand_id
1 'polypeptide(L)'
;MIGDPMAIFKDTKQWRIISEQDARKVIEHAHPRWRLPIKVLYHYGMRASEVLSITPGNIREGILTVPRLKGCDTPEHVLVPEIREELLQLATERLPGIRLFPYCRKTFWEQIQSAGFRAGVERCYLHPHSFRHAAGRRWARKGASPHELMALMGHRTL
;
A
#
# COMPACT_ATOMS: atom_id res chain seq x y z
N MET A 1 -9.21 39.78 -2.09
CA MET A 1 -10.10 38.59 -2.04
C MET A 1 -9.22 37.37 -1.91
N ILE A 2 -9.37 36.63 -0.81
CA ILE A 2 -8.55 35.46 -0.47
C ILE A 2 -8.99 34.32 -1.39
N GLY A 3 -8.14 33.96 -2.35
CA GLY A 3 -8.36 32.78 -3.19
C GLY A 3 -8.29 31.52 -2.35
N ASP A 4 -9.27 30.63 -2.51
CA ASP A 4 -9.28 29.30 -1.89
C ASP A 4 -7.98 28.54 -2.26
N PRO A 5 -7.13 28.17 -1.29
CA PRO A 5 -5.88 27.46 -1.56
C PRO A 5 -6.06 26.04 -2.12
N MET A 6 -7.30 25.57 -2.34
CA MET A 6 -7.62 24.24 -2.85
C MET A 6 -8.05 24.18 -4.33
N ALA A 7 -7.91 25.25 -5.12
CA ALA A 7 -8.38 25.24 -6.51
C ALA A 7 -7.28 25.50 -7.56
N ILE A 8 -6.50 24.48 -7.95
CA ILE A 8 -5.95 24.36 -9.31
C ILE A 8 -5.99 22.88 -9.77
N PHE A 9 -6.80 22.62 -10.80
CA PHE A 9 -6.93 21.35 -11.52
C PHE A 9 -5.84 21.20 -12.60
N LYS A 10 -5.21 20.02 -12.71
CA LYS A 10 -5.31 19.10 -13.87
C LYS A 10 -4.43 17.87 -13.65
N ASP A 11 -5.09 16.71 -13.61
CA ASP A 11 -4.53 15.36 -13.55
C ASP A 11 -3.61 15.12 -14.76
N THR A 12 -2.30 15.01 -14.50
CA THR A 12 -1.29 14.48 -15.43
C THR A 12 -0.59 13.37 -14.67
N LYS A 13 -1.02 12.12 -14.88
CA LYS A 13 -0.49 10.92 -14.18
C LYS A 13 0.98 10.66 -14.53
N GLN A 14 1.89 11.47 -14.01
CA GLN A 14 3.30 11.14 -13.82
C GLN A 14 3.52 10.85 -12.34
N TRP A 15 2.96 9.74 -11.85
CA TRP A 15 3.38 9.22 -10.56
C TRP A 15 4.82 8.76 -10.69
N ARG A 16 5.74 9.45 -10.03
CA ARG A 16 7.12 9.00 -9.94
C ARG A 16 7.23 7.96 -8.84
N ILE A 17 8.23 7.10 -8.95
CA ILE A 17 8.40 5.96 -8.04
C ILE A 17 9.14 6.44 -6.80
N ILE A 18 8.50 6.28 -5.65
CA ILE A 18 9.04 6.69 -4.36
C ILE A 18 10.31 5.90 -4.05
N SER A 19 11.32 6.58 -3.52
CA SER A 19 12.55 5.95 -3.04
C SER A 19 12.28 5.14 -1.77
N GLU A 20 13.17 4.21 -1.41
CA GLU A 20 13.05 3.48 -0.13
C GLU A 20 13.19 4.43 1.07
N GLN A 21 14.06 5.43 0.96
CA GLN A 21 14.27 6.43 2.00
C GLN A 21 13.00 7.26 2.22
N ASP A 22 12.36 7.73 1.15
CA ASP A 22 11.16 8.55 1.26
C ASP A 22 9.95 7.71 1.70
N ALA A 23 9.86 6.45 1.29
CA ALA A 23 8.84 5.54 1.80
C ALA A 23 8.96 5.33 3.32
N ARG A 24 10.18 5.17 3.84
CA ARG A 24 10.44 5.07 5.29
C ARG A 24 10.04 6.36 6.02
N LYS A 25 10.47 7.52 5.50
CA LYS A 25 10.06 8.84 6.02
C LYS A 25 8.54 8.97 6.13
N VAL A 26 7.81 8.58 5.07
CA VAL A 26 6.33 8.60 5.08
C VAL A 26 5.76 7.70 6.18
N ILE A 27 6.29 6.48 6.34
CA ILE A 27 5.83 5.55 7.39
C ILE A 27 6.10 6.10 8.79
N GLU A 28 7.29 6.64 9.03
CA GLU A 28 7.71 7.19 10.33
C GLU A 28 6.83 8.38 10.75
N HIS A 29 6.56 9.28 9.81
CA HIS A 29 5.77 10.50 10.04
C HIS A 29 4.26 10.27 9.93
N ALA A 30 3.80 9.07 9.56
CA ALA A 30 2.39 8.72 9.57
C ALA A 30 1.88 8.62 11.01
N HIS A 31 0.65 9.11 11.23
CA HIS A 31 -0.03 8.90 12.51
C HIS A 31 -0.14 7.38 12.79
N PRO A 32 0.03 6.90 14.03
CA PRO A 32 0.17 5.47 14.36
C PRO A 32 -0.83 4.54 13.66
N ARG A 33 -2.13 4.88 13.68
CA ARG A 33 -3.21 4.13 12.98
C ARG A 33 -3.00 3.88 11.48
N TRP A 34 -2.20 4.70 10.81
CA TRP A 34 -1.93 4.61 9.37
C TRP A 34 -0.59 3.92 9.05
N ARG A 35 0.27 3.68 10.05
CA ARG A 35 1.58 3.07 9.82
C ARG A 35 1.45 1.68 9.23
N LEU A 36 0.69 0.80 9.88
CA LEU A 36 0.52 -0.57 9.42
C LEU A 36 -0.05 -0.69 7.99
N PRO A 37 -1.17 -0.03 7.60
CA PRO A 37 -1.65 -0.13 6.22
C PRO A 37 -0.67 0.46 5.19
N ILE A 38 0.13 1.49 5.55
CA ILE A 38 1.19 2.00 4.68
C ILE A 38 2.35 1.00 4.58
N LYS A 39 2.74 0.32 5.68
CA LYS A 39 3.77 -0.74 5.64
C LYS A 39 3.31 -1.92 4.78
N VAL A 40 2.06 -2.35 4.89
CA VAL A 40 1.48 -3.40 4.03
C VAL A 40 1.55 -2.99 2.55
N LEU A 41 1.12 -1.76 2.23
CA LEU A 41 1.24 -1.20 0.89
C LEU A 41 2.71 -1.15 0.42
N TYR A 42 3.63 -0.76 1.29
CA TYR A 42 5.05 -0.70 0.99
C TYR A 42 5.59 -2.10 0.67
N HIS A 43 5.42 -3.08 1.54
CA HIS A 43 6.02 -4.41 1.39
C HIS A 43 5.43 -5.23 0.24
N TYR A 44 4.10 -5.20 0.07
CA TYR A 44 3.41 -6.05 -0.90
C TYR A 44 2.93 -5.33 -2.15
N GLY A 45 3.13 -4.02 -2.22
CA GLY A 45 2.76 -3.22 -3.39
C GLY A 45 1.28 -3.32 -3.76
N MET A 46 0.39 -3.75 -2.86
CA MET A 46 -1.03 -4.00 -3.15
C MET A 46 -1.76 -2.73 -3.62
N ARG A 47 -2.90 -2.88 -4.30
CA ARG A 47 -3.77 -1.72 -4.60
C ARG A 47 -4.30 -1.19 -3.26
N ALA A 48 -4.48 0.13 -3.16
CA ALA A 48 -5.04 0.74 -1.95
C ALA A 48 -6.37 0.08 -1.51
N SER A 49 -7.22 -0.29 -2.46
CA SER A 49 -8.47 -1.00 -2.17
C SER A 49 -8.25 -2.41 -1.64
N GLU A 50 -7.21 -3.12 -2.10
CA GLU A 50 -6.87 -4.47 -1.62
C GLU A 50 -6.35 -4.40 -0.18
N VAL A 51 -5.50 -3.43 0.15
CA VAL A 51 -5.03 -3.19 1.52
C VAL A 51 -6.22 -2.93 2.45
N LEU A 52 -7.12 -2.03 2.06
CA LEU A 52 -8.26 -1.65 2.88
C LEU A 52 -9.37 -2.72 2.93
N SER A 53 -9.29 -3.77 2.13
CA SER A 53 -10.22 -4.91 2.18
C SER A 53 -9.73 -6.08 3.04
N ILE A 54 -8.51 -6.02 3.60
CA ILE A 54 -7.97 -7.10 4.43
C ILE A 54 -8.86 -7.32 5.65
N THR A 55 -9.21 -8.58 5.90
CA THR A 55 -9.91 -9.07 7.09
C THR A 55 -9.06 -10.14 7.79
N PRO A 56 -9.36 -10.52 9.06
CA PRO A 56 -8.67 -11.62 9.72
C PRO A 56 -8.65 -12.91 8.89
N GLY A 57 -9.74 -13.21 8.18
CA GLY A 57 -9.86 -14.41 7.36
C GLY A 57 -8.92 -14.47 6.14
N ASN A 58 -8.29 -13.36 5.78
CA ASN A 58 -7.28 -13.30 4.72
C ASN A 58 -5.88 -13.72 5.18
N ILE A 59 -5.67 -13.96 6.48
CA ILE A 59 -4.37 -14.33 7.04
C ILE A 59 -4.46 -15.75 7.58
N ARG A 60 -3.64 -16.66 7.04
CA ARG A 60 -3.55 -18.06 7.48
C ARG A 60 -2.10 -18.50 7.49
N GLU A 61 -1.64 -19.10 8.59
CA GLU A 61 -0.29 -19.67 8.71
C GLU A 61 0.85 -18.70 8.31
N GLY A 62 0.68 -17.41 8.59
CA GLY A 62 1.65 -16.39 8.23
C GLY A 62 1.68 -16.02 6.74
N ILE A 63 0.62 -16.35 6.00
CA ILE A 63 0.39 -15.98 4.60
C ILE A 63 -0.81 -15.04 4.53
N LEU A 64 -0.66 -13.91 3.85
CA LEU A 64 -1.73 -12.97 3.52
C LEU A 64 -2.22 -13.22 2.09
N THR A 65 -3.50 -13.51 1.95
CA THR A 65 -4.15 -13.82 0.67
C THR A 65 -5.40 -12.96 0.49
N VAL A 66 -5.34 -11.98 -0.41
CA VAL A 66 -6.44 -11.03 -0.66
C VAL A 66 -6.95 -11.20 -2.09
N PRO A 67 -8.18 -11.71 -2.29
CA PRO A 67 -8.74 -11.93 -3.61
C PRO A 67 -8.74 -10.67 -4.47
N ARG A 68 -8.28 -10.80 -5.71
CA ARG A 68 -8.35 -9.71 -6.69
C ARG A 68 -9.69 -9.69 -7.40
N LEU A 69 -10.08 -8.50 -7.86
CA LEU A 69 -11.26 -8.35 -8.70
C LEU A 69 -11.03 -8.97 -10.09
N LYS A 70 -12.09 -9.57 -10.66
CA LYS A 70 -12.20 -10.00 -12.07
C LYS A 70 -11.11 -10.98 -12.56
N GLY A 71 -11.18 -12.23 -12.11
CA GLY A 71 -10.46 -13.36 -12.75
C GLY A 71 -8.94 -13.21 -12.81
N CYS A 72 -8.35 -12.43 -11.89
CA CYS A 72 -6.91 -12.29 -11.76
C CYS A 72 -6.42 -13.24 -10.67
N ASP A 73 -5.21 -13.76 -10.84
CA ASP A 73 -4.56 -14.58 -9.82
C ASP A 73 -4.50 -13.82 -8.48
N THR A 74 -4.77 -14.57 -7.42
CA THR A 74 -4.73 -14.08 -6.05
C THR A 74 -3.35 -14.44 -5.48
N PRO A 75 -2.40 -13.49 -5.44
CA PRO A 75 -1.07 -13.80 -4.95
C PRO A 75 -1.10 -14.08 -3.45
N GLU A 76 -0.27 -15.03 -3.04
CA GLU A 76 0.05 -15.28 -1.65
C GLU A 76 1.23 -14.40 -1.23
N HIS A 77 1.08 -13.72 -0.09
CA HIS A 77 2.11 -12.86 0.46
C HIS A 77 2.56 -13.39 1.81
N VAL A 78 3.77 -13.97 1.86
CA VAL A 78 4.39 -14.37 3.13
C VAL A 78 4.58 -13.14 4.02
N LEU A 79 4.14 -13.24 5.27
CA LEU A 79 4.26 -12.14 6.24
C LEU A 79 5.73 -11.84 6.53
N VAL A 80 6.20 -10.65 6.15
CA VAL A 80 7.57 -10.24 6.45
C VAL A 80 7.72 -9.86 7.94
N PRO A 81 8.88 -10.12 8.57
CA PRO A 81 9.09 -9.88 10.00
C PRO A 81 8.69 -8.47 10.47
N GLU A 82 8.88 -7.45 9.64
CA GLU A 82 8.66 -6.04 9.96
C GLU A 82 7.18 -5.66 10.19
N ILE A 83 6.23 -6.51 9.75
CA ILE A 83 4.79 -6.30 9.93
C ILE A 83 4.06 -7.52 10.49
N ARG A 84 4.72 -8.67 10.58
CA ARG A 84 4.09 -9.95 10.97
C ARG A 84 3.34 -9.84 12.29
N GLU A 85 4.03 -9.48 13.36
CA GLU A 85 3.44 -9.43 14.70
C GLU A 85 2.33 -8.38 14.80
N GLU A 86 2.58 -7.16 14.29
CA GLU A 86 1.60 -6.06 14.31
C GLU A 86 0.31 -6.43 13.55
N LEU A 87 0.44 -7.12 12.41
CA LEU A 87 -0.69 -7.54 11.59
C LEU A 87 -1.44 -8.73 12.19
N LEU A 88 -0.74 -9.72 12.74
CA LEU A 88 -1.35 -10.86 13.41
C LEU A 88 -2.08 -10.42 14.68
N GLN A 89 -1.47 -9.55 15.49
CA GLN A 89 -2.13 -8.98 16.66
C GLN A 89 -3.42 -8.26 16.26
N LEU A 90 -3.37 -7.36 15.28
CA LEU A 90 -4.56 -6.66 14.80
C LEU A 90 -5.63 -7.62 14.26
N ALA A 91 -5.23 -8.73 13.63
CA ALA A 91 -6.16 -9.75 13.16
C ALA A 91 -6.86 -10.48 14.32
N THR A 92 -6.15 -10.75 15.43
CA THR A 92 -6.75 -11.37 16.63
C THR A 92 -7.71 -10.43 17.37
N GLU A 93 -7.47 -9.13 17.33
CA GLU A 93 -8.32 -8.10 17.96
C GLU A 93 -9.60 -7.78 17.16
N ARG A 94 -9.81 -8.39 16.00
CA ARG A 94 -10.93 -8.09 15.10
C ARG A 94 -11.81 -9.32 14.90
N LEU A 95 -13.12 -9.09 14.91
CA LEU A 95 -14.09 -10.13 14.60
C LEU A 95 -13.91 -10.60 13.15
N PRO A 96 -14.22 -11.88 12.85
CA PRO A 96 -14.22 -12.39 11.49
C PRO A 96 -15.06 -11.52 10.54
N GLY A 97 -14.57 -11.32 9.31
CA GLY A 97 -15.25 -10.51 8.30
C GLY A 97 -15.12 -8.99 8.47
N ILE A 98 -14.67 -8.50 9.62
CA ILE A 98 -14.40 -7.07 9.83
C ILE A 98 -13.05 -6.70 9.21
N ARG A 99 -13.03 -5.58 8.47
CA ARG A 99 -11.79 -5.06 7.88
C ARG A 99 -10.80 -4.67 8.97
N LEU A 100 -9.54 -5.08 8.82
CA LEU A 100 -8.44 -4.66 9.70
C LEU A 100 -8.23 -3.13 9.62
N PHE A 101 -8.42 -2.57 8.43
CA PHE A 101 -8.31 -1.14 8.14
C PHE A 101 -9.65 -0.60 7.60
N PRO A 102 -10.62 -0.29 8.46
CA PRO A 102 -11.97 0.13 8.06
C PRO A 102 -12.01 1.59 7.59
N TYR A 103 -11.16 1.95 6.64
CA TYR A 103 -11.01 3.29 6.10
C TYR A 103 -11.40 3.34 4.63
N CYS A 104 -11.78 4.52 4.14
CA CYS A 104 -12.01 4.71 2.72
C CYS A 104 -10.69 5.00 1.98
N ARG A 105 -10.66 4.68 0.69
CA ARG A 105 -9.48 4.87 -0.17
C ARG A 105 -9.02 6.33 -0.23
N LYS A 106 -9.96 7.28 -0.26
CA LYS A 106 -9.67 8.71 -0.31
C LYS A 106 -8.88 9.14 0.93
N THR A 107 -9.38 8.81 2.11
CA THR A 107 -8.71 9.11 3.38
C THR A 107 -7.35 8.44 3.46
N PHE A 108 -7.20 7.18 3.03
CA PHE A 108 -5.90 6.52 3.03
C PHE A 108 -4.86 7.26 2.18
N TRP A 109 -5.25 7.71 0.98
CA TRP A 109 -4.38 8.51 0.13
C TRP A 109 -4.06 9.89 0.73
N GLU A 110 -5.05 10.59 1.27
CA GLU A 110 -4.85 11.86 1.97
C GLU A 110 -3.87 11.72 3.14
N GLN A 111 -3.89 10.59 3.85
CA GLN A 111 -3.01 10.33 4.98
C GLN A 111 -1.58 10.01 4.56
N ILE A 112 -1.40 9.33 3.43
CA ILE A 112 -0.08 9.19 2.77
C ILE A 112 0.46 10.58 2.38
N GLN A 113 -0.37 11.42 1.74
CA GLN A 113 0.03 12.77 1.36
C GLN A 113 0.38 13.63 2.58
N SER A 114 -0.45 13.59 3.62
CA SER A 114 -0.25 14.32 4.86
C SER A 114 1.05 13.90 5.57
N ALA A 115 1.31 12.59 5.65
CA ALA A 115 2.55 12.06 6.23
C ALA A 115 3.78 12.42 5.40
N GLY A 116 3.71 12.29 4.08
CA GLY A 116 4.83 12.68 3.20
C GLY A 116 5.12 14.16 3.20
N PHE A 117 4.09 15.01 3.26
CA PHE A 117 4.26 16.46 3.38
C PHE A 117 4.99 16.82 4.69
N ARG A 118 4.59 16.23 5.83
CA ARG A 118 5.32 16.41 7.11
C ARG A 118 6.76 15.94 7.04
N ALA A 119 7.04 14.93 6.22
CA ALA A 119 8.37 14.34 6.09
C ALA A 119 9.23 14.98 4.98
N GLY A 120 8.76 16.07 4.35
CA GLY A 120 9.48 16.77 3.29
C GLY A 120 9.60 15.99 1.97
N VAL A 121 8.71 15.03 1.71
CA VAL A 121 8.70 14.24 0.47
C VAL A 121 7.85 14.95 -0.59
N GLU A 122 8.36 15.07 -1.81
CA GLU A 122 7.61 15.73 -2.89
C GLU A 122 6.29 15.02 -3.22
N ARG A 123 5.26 15.82 -3.50
CA ARG A 123 3.90 15.35 -3.77
C ARG A 123 3.81 14.33 -4.91
N CYS A 124 4.67 14.40 -5.92
CA CYS A 124 4.65 13.49 -7.07
C CYS A 124 4.93 12.02 -6.70
N TYR A 125 5.51 11.76 -5.52
CA TYR A 125 5.76 10.42 -4.98
C TYR A 125 4.64 9.94 -4.03
N LEU A 126 3.75 10.82 -3.59
CA LEU A 126 2.78 10.57 -2.50
C LEU A 126 1.45 10.00 -3.01
N HIS A 127 1.54 8.95 -3.82
CA HIS A 127 0.39 8.23 -4.35
C HIS A 127 0.54 6.73 -4.07
N PRO A 128 -0.52 5.97 -3.70
CA PRO A 128 -0.39 4.54 -3.44
C PRO A 128 0.23 3.72 -4.58
N HIS A 129 -0.05 4.10 -5.85
CA HIS A 129 0.60 3.49 -7.01
C HIS A 129 2.13 3.71 -7.04
N SER A 130 2.64 4.81 -6.51
CA SER A 130 4.09 5.04 -6.40
C SER A 130 4.75 3.96 -5.53
N PHE A 131 4.14 3.65 -4.37
CA PHE A 131 4.59 2.57 -3.48
C PHE A 131 4.51 1.20 -4.15
N ARG A 132 3.43 0.93 -4.89
CA ARG A 132 3.29 -0.30 -5.69
C ARG A 132 4.43 -0.46 -6.69
N HIS A 133 4.74 0.58 -7.46
CA HIS A 133 5.84 0.52 -8.41
C HIS A 133 7.19 0.35 -7.71
N ALA A 134 7.38 0.97 -6.54
CA ALA A 134 8.58 0.77 -5.73
C ALA A 134 8.71 -0.70 -5.26
N ALA A 135 7.62 -1.33 -4.84
CA ALA A 135 7.61 -2.76 -4.49
C ALA A 135 7.98 -3.64 -5.69
N GLY A 136 7.37 -3.41 -6.86
CA GLY A 136 7.72 -4.11 -8.09
C GLY A 136 9.20 -3.98 -8.46
N ARG A 137 9.77 -2.77 -8.37
CA ARG A 137 11.21 -2.56 -8.59
C ARG A 137 12.08 -3.30 -7.59
N ARG A 138 11.69 -3.37 -6.31
CA ARG A 138 12.45 -4.11 -5.30
C ARG A 138 12.42 -5.62 -5.56
N TRP A 139 11.29 -6.17 -5.97
CA TRP A 139 11.21 -7.58 -6.35
C TRP A 139 12.04 -7.89 -7.60
N ALA A 140 11.99 -7.04 -8.61
CA ALA A 140 12.83 -7.19 -9.81
C ALA A 140 14.32 -7.21 -9.46
N ARG A 141 14.78 -6.29 -8.58
CA ARG A 141 16.16 -6.26 -8.08
C ARG A 141 16.54 -7.51 -7.27
N LYS A 142 15.58 -8.18 -6.64
CA LYS A 142 15.76 -9.45 -5.92
C LYS A 142 15.70 -10.67 -6.84
N GLY A 143 15.60 -10.47 -8.15
CA GLY A 143 15.63 -11.56 -9.14
C GLY A 143 14.25 -12.13 -9.49
N ALA A 144 13.15 -11.50 -9.09
CA ALA A 144 11.82 -11.94 -9.53
C ALA A 144 11.71 -11.83 -11.06
N SER A 145 11.32 -12.93 -11.69
CA SER A 145 11.08 -13.01 -13.14
C SER A 145 9.92 -12.09 -13.56
N PRO A 146 9.84 -11.69 -14.84
CA PRO A 146 8.71 -10.92 -15.35
C PRO A 146 7.34 -11.56 -15.05
N HIS A 147 7.24 -12.88 -15.13
CA HIS A 147 6.01 -13.62 -14.82
C HIS A 147 5.63 -13.54 -13.34
N GLU A 148 6.60 -13.67 -12.41
CA GLU A 148 6.35 -13.51 -10.98
C GLU A 148 5.95 -12.06 -10.65
N LEU A 149 6.61 -11.08 -11.26
CA LEU A 149 6.25 -9.67 -11.12
C LEU A 149 4.83 -9.40 -11.63
N MET A 150 4.43 -10.00 -12.75
CA MET A 150 3.06 -9.89 -13.26
C MET A 150 2.05 -10.52 -12.33
N ALA A 151 2.29 -11.72 -11.81
CA ALA A 151 1.42 -12.39 -10.85
C ALA A 151 1.28 -11.55 -9.57
N LEU A 152 2.40 -11.06 -9.03
CA LEU A 152 2.42 -10.21 -7.84
C LEU A 152 1.81 -8.82 -8.08
N MET A 153 1.91 -8.26 -9.29
CA MET A 153 1.32 -6.96 -9.65
C MET A 153 -0.02 -7.06 -10.38
N GLY A 154 -0.57 -8.25 -10.60
CA GLY A 154 -1.91 -8.44 -11.18
C GLY A 154 -2.11 -7.73 -12.50
N HIS A 155 -1.11 -7.78 -13.39
CA HIS A 155 -1.20 -7.32 -14.77
C HIS A 155 -1.70 -8.49 -15.65
N ARG A 156 -2.62 -8.22 -16.58
CA ARG A 156 -3.19 -9.24 -17.47
C ARG A 156 -2.40 -9.49 -18.76
N THR A 157 -1.42 -8.64 -19.07
CA THR A 157 -0.64 -8.73 -20.30
C THR A 157 0.76 -8.15 -20.06
N LEU A 158 1.78 -8.74 -20.72
CA LEU A 158 3.14 -8.20 -20.80
C LEU A 158 3.17 -6.93 -21.66
#